data_AF-A0A2P4S9L4-F1
#
_entry.id   AF-A0A2P4S9L4-F1
#
_cell.length_a   1.000
_cell.length_b   1.000
_cell.length_c   1.000
_cell.angle_alpha   90.00
_cell.angle_beta   90.00
_cell.angle_gamma   90.00
#
_symmetry.space_group_name_H-M   'P 1'
#
loop_
_entity.id
_entity.type
_entity.pdbx_description
1 polymer ?
#
loop_
_entity_poly.entity_id
_entity_poly.type
_entity_poly.pdbx_seq_one_letter_code
_entity_poly.pdbx_strand_id
1 'polypeptide(L)'
;MAVTSAEHRAAVKRAKLHFWEDGPATQCGYRTPEVTAKERVAVWDAVAVYVQEQLLLRKGVRIPTFGSFSIASKRIEAEDGATTLRWPAFRLARNLAGIHNPTENDPPGHKEVEPLKYTEVAAAASVTWQTGKACIFGTTSLVSHCLRKGENVAFVLKDIGVLLIEGTRVQMKFYYDFLERIAGKENLEKVVFKVPWLRDMVVSRVAAVASLTSCGRVVVFPRFRREFVPKPPPRKAHKASQAPLPPLDQGKKGKLPELPPLPSWIRVTFVVGKSHERKRGSVKKAAR
;
A
#
# COMPACT_ATOMS: atom_id res chain seq x y z
N MET A 1 27.83 -6.42 34.58
CA MET A 1 27.07 -7.31 33.69
C MET A 1 26.14 -6.45 32.84
N ALA A 2 26.44 -6.27 31.56
CA ALA A 2 25.64 -5.45 30.65
C ALA A 2 24.99 -6.37 29.62
N VAL A 3 23.66 -6.45 29.66
CA VAL A 3 22.85 -7.21 28.70
C VAL A 3 22.75 -6.40 27.42
N THR A 4 23.39 -6.88 26.36
CA THR A 4 23.26 -6.34 25.00
C THR A 4 21.87 -6.67 24.46
N SER A 5 21.03 -5.65 24.27
CA SER A 5 19.75 -5.76 23.57
C SER A 5 19.99 -5.95 22.07
N ALA A 6 19.96 -7.20 21.61
CA ALA A 6 19.96 -7.53 20.19
C ALA A 6 18.56 -7.28 19.60
N GLU A 7 18.44 -6.22 18.80
CA GLU A 7 17.27 -5.99 17.93
C GLU A 7 17.09 -7.19 17.00
N HIS A 8 16.06 -7.99 17.26
CA HIS A 8 15.64 -9.07 16.35
C HIS A 8 14.96 -8.47 15.11
N ARG A 9 15.75 -8.09 14.10
CA ARG A 9 15.21 -7.96 12.73
C ARG A 9 14.70 -9.32 12.30
N ALA A 10 13.40 -9.44 12.05
CA ALA A 10 12.80 -10.67 11.53
C ALA A 10 13.57 -11.13 10.27
N ALA A 11 14.16 -12.33 10.31
CA ALA A 11 14.94 -12.87 9.22
C ALA A 11 14.02 -13.17 8.01
N VAL A 12 14.09 -12.34 6.97
CA VAL A 12 13.34 -12.53 5.72
C VAL A 12 14.10 -13.51 4.83
N LYS A 13 13.47 -14.61 4.41
CA LYS A 13 14.04 -15.52 3.41
C LYS A 13 13.51 -15.16 2.02
N ARG A 14 14.42 -15.04 1.04
CA ARG A 14 14.10 -14.73 -0.35
C ARG A 14 14.66 -15.81 -1.27
N ALA A 15 13.83 -16.38 -2.13
CA ALA A 15 14.25 -17.33 -3.15
C ALA A 15 13.81 -16.86 -4.54
N LYS A 16 14.70 -16.98 -5.53
CA LYS A 16 14.39 -16.72 -6.94
C LYS A 16 13.77 -17.98 -7.53
N LEU A 17 12.67 -17.84 -8.27
CA LEU A 17 12.10 -18.96 -9.04
C LEU A 17 12.78 -19.05 -10.41
N HIS A 18 13.14 -20.28 -10.79
CA HIS A 18 13.48 -20.65 -12.16
C HIS A 18 12.22 -21.31 -12.73
N PHE A 19 11.55 -20.64 -13.68
CA PHE A 19 10.26 -21.10 -14.23
C PHE A 19 10.36 -21.51 -15.70
N TRP A 20 11.48 -21.19 -16.37
CA TRP A 20 11.58 -21.33 -17.83
C TRP A 20 11.97 -22.73 -18.33
N GLU A 21 12.20 -23.72 -17.46
CA GLU A 21 12.61 -25.06 -17.91
C GLU A 21 11.48 -26.08 -18.01
N ASP A 22 10.30 -25.86 -17.42
CA ASP A 22 9.22 -26.87 -17.40
C ASP A 22 7.85 -26.29 -17.79
N GLY A 23 7.57 -26.18 -19.09
CA GLY A 23 6.22 -25.89 -19.61
C GLY A 23 6.12 -26.18 -21.12
N PRO A 24 5.02 -26.82 -21.59
CA PRO A 24 4.97 -27.41 -22.91
C PRO A 24 5.01 -26.35 -24.01
N ALA A 25 5.93 -26.53 -24.95
CA ALA A 25 5.99 -25.82 -26.22
C ALA A 25 4.68 -26.04 -26.99
N THR A 26 3.67 -25.21 -26.73
CA THR A 26 2.47 -25.15 -27.56
C THR A 26 2.74 -24.08 -28.61
N GLN A 27 3.05 -24.54 -29.81
CA GLN A 27 3.12 -23.74 -31.03
C GLN A 27 1.85 -22.91 -31.19
N CYS A 28 2.01 -21.59 -31.07
CA CYS A 28 1.29 -20.62 -31.88
C CYS A 28 2.34 -19.67 -32.44
N GLY A 29 2.35 -19.47 -33.76
CA GLY A 29 3.44 -18.91 -34.57
C GLY A 29 3.79 -17.43 -34.35
N TYR A 30 3.85 -16.98 -33.11
CA TYR A 30 4.47 -15.74 -32.71
C TYR A 30 5.68 -16.10 -31.85
N ARG A 31 6.89 -15.96 -32.39
CA ARG A 31 8.11 -15.92 -31.57
C ARG A 31 7.91 -14.80 -30.55
N THR A 32 7.44 -15.15 -29.36
CA THR A 32 7.41 -14.21 -28.25
C THR A 32 8.87 -13.91 -27.94
N PRO A 33 9.28 -12.62 -27.91
CA PRO A 33 10.65 -12.31 -27.55
C PRO A 33 10.94 -12.90 -26.17
N GLU A 34 12.10 -13.53 -26.03
CA GLU A 34 12.55 -14.04 -24.74
C GLU A 34 12.75 -12.85 -23.79
N VAL A 35 11.73 -12.57 -22.97
CA VAL A 35 11.76 -11.45 -22.03
C VAL A 35 12.60 -11.83 -20.82
N THR A 36 13.75 -11.18 -20.68
CA THR A 36 14.63 -11.33 -19.53
C THR A 36 13.96 -10.78 -18.26
N ALA A 37 14.42 -11.25 -17.09
CA ALA A 37 13.98 -10.69 -15.82
C ALA A 37 14.33 -9.19 -15.67
N LYS A 38 15.42 -8.74 -16.31
CA LYS A 38 15.86 -7.34 -16.28
C LYS A 38 14.92 -6.44 -17.07
N GLU A 39 14.57 -6.82 -18.29
CA GLU A 39 13.61 -6.09 -19.13
C GLU A 39 12.23 -6.03 -18.47
N ARG A 40 11.76 -7.14 -17.90
CA ARG A 40 10.50 -7.18 -17.17
C ARG A 40 10.44 -6.16 -16.05
N VAL A 41 11.49 -6.08 -15.23
CA VAL A 41 11.58 -5.12 -14.13
C VAL A 41 11.66 -3.69 -14.68
N ALA A 42 12.49 -3.43 -15.69
CA ALA A 42 12.62 -2.11 -16.30
C ALA A 42 11.28 -1.61 -16.89
N VAL A 43 10.54 -2.48 -17.58
CA VAL A 43 9.22 -2.15 -18.13
C VAL A 43 8.22 -1.83 -17.02
N TRP A 44 8.15 -2.63 -15.95
CA TRP A 44 7.21 -2.35 -14.86
C TRP A 44 7.62 -1.13 -14.00
N ASP A 45 8.92 -0.84 -13.89
CA ASP A 45 9.40 0.42 -13.32
C ASP A 45 8.93 1.61 -14.18
N ALA A 46 9.04 1.52 -15.50
CA ALA A 46 8.55 2.54 -16.43
C ALA A 46 7.02 2.68 -16.40
N VAL A 47 6.27 1.57 -16.28
CA VAL A 47 4.81 1.61 -16.08
C VAL A 47 4.47 2.37 -14.79
N ALA A 48 5.20 2.14 -13.70
CA ALA A 48 4.93 2.80 -12.43
C ALA A 48 5.18 4.32 -12.53
N VAL A 49 6.27 4.74 -13.18
CA VAL A 49 6.54 6.16 -13.47
C VAL A 49 5.40 6.78 -14.28
N TYR A 50 5.02 6.14 -15.39
CA TYR A 50 3.94 6.62 -16.25
C TYR A 50 2.62 6.78 -15.48
N VAL A 51 2.23 5.78 -14.69
CA VAL A 51 1.00 5.82 -13.88
C VAL A 51 1.06 6.96 -12.87
N GLN A 52 2.18 7.14 -12.19
CA GLN A 52 2.37 8.23 -11.24
C GLN A 52 2.19 9.60 -11.91
N GLU A 53 2.82 9.83 -13.06
CA GLU A 53 2.71 11.09 -13.81
C GLU A 53 1.26 11.37 -14.22
N GLN A 54 0.56 10.38 -14.78
CA GLN A 54 -0.83 10.54 -15.20
C GLN A 54 -1.76 10.83 -14.01
N LEU A 55 -1.57 10.15 -12.87
CA LEU A 55 -2.36 10.39 -11.66
C LEU A 55 -2.14 11.78 -11.07
N LEU A 56 -0.92 12.31 -11.14
CA LEU A 56 -0.62 13.70 -10.75
C LEU A 56 -1.33 14.70 -11.66
N LEU A 57 -1.46 14.39 -12.96
CA LEU A 57 -2.29 15.11 -13.93
C LEU A 57 -3.79 14.86 -13.76
N ARG A 58 -4.21 14.11 -12.73
CA ARG A 58 -5.60 13.75 -12.43
C ARG A 58 -6.27 12.91 -13.54
N LYS A 59 -5.46 12.21 -14.33
CA LYS A 59 -5.89 11.27 -15.37
C LYS A 59 -5.84 9.84 -14.85
N GLY A 60 -6.83 9.03 -15.24
CA GLY A 60 -6.82 7.60 -14.95
C GLY A 60 -6.00 6.83 -15.98
N VAL A 61 -5.38 5.72 -15.58
CA VAL A 61 -4.62 4.84 -16.47
C VAL A 61 -5.13 3.41 -16.40
N ARG A 62 -5.41 2.80 -17.55
CA ARG A 62 -5.78 1.39 -17.69
C ARG A 62 -4.58 0.59 -18.17
N ILE A 63 -4.08 -0.31 -17.34
CA ILE A 63 -3.02 -1.26 -17.69
C ILE A 63 -3.70 -2.55 -18.17
N PRO A 64 -3.57 -2.92 -19.46
CA PRO A 64 -4.25 -4.08 -20.01
C PRO A 64 -3.95 -5.35 -19.22
N THR A 65 -4.98 -6.16 -18.98
CA THR A 65 -4.93 -7.43 -18.21
C THR A 65 -4.50 -7.33 -16.75
N PHE A 66 -4.17 -6.14 -16.24
CA PHE A 66 -3.73 -5.94 -14.86
C PHE A 66 -4.78 -5.20 -14.03
N GLY A 67 -5.21 -4.01 -14.49
CA GLY A 67 -6.18 -3.20 -13.76
C GLY A 67 -6.18 -1.74 -14.22
N SER A 68 -6.81 -0.89 -13.44
CA SER A 68 -6.86 0.55 -13.68
C SER A 68 -6.57 1.34 -12.41
N PHE A 69 -5.86 2.45 -12.59
CA PHE A 69 -5.65 3.48 -11.58
C PHE A 69 -6.52 4.69 -11.88
N SER A 70 -7.08 5.30 -10.84
CA SER A 70 -7.82 6.55 -10.93
C SER A 70 -7.66 7.39 -9.66
N ILE A 71 -8.13 8.64 -9.70
CA ILE A 71 -8.22 9.50 -8.51
C ILE A 71 -9.67 9.51 -8.04
N ALA A 72 -9.89 9.02 -6.83
CA ALA A 72 -11.13 9.19 -6.10
C ALA A 72 -11.07 10.47 -5.25
N SER A 73 -12.22 11.10 -5.06
CA SER A 73 -12.41 12.18 -4.09
C SER A 73 -13.31 11.66 -2.99
N LYS A 74 -12.88 11.74 -1.74
CA LYS A 74 -13.67 11.31 -0.59
C LYS A 74 -13.80 12.46 0.39
N ARG A 75 -15.02 12.73 0.84
CA ARG A 75 -15.25 13.66 1.94
C ARG A 75 -14.88 12.99 3.25
N ILE A 76 -14.07 13.67 4.05
CA ILE A 76 -13.66 13.24 5.38
C ILE A 76 -14.15 14.29 6.34
N GLU A 77 -14.98 13.88 7.28
CA GLU A 77 -15.37 14.71 8.41
C GLU A 77 -14.15 14.86 9.32
N ALA A 78 -13.62 16.08 9.41
CA ALA A 78 -12.55 16.45 10.32
C ALA A 78 -13.09 17.46 11.35
N GLU A 79 -12.34 17.65 12.45
CA GLU A 79 -12.72 18.57 13.54
C GLU A 79 -12.87 20.04 13.07
N ASP A 80 -12.16 20.42 12.00
CA ASP A 80 -12.20 21.74 11.34
C ASP A 80 -13.26 21.83 10.22
N GLY A 81 -14.07 20.78 10.01
CA GLY A 81 -15.10 20.67 8.99
C GLY A 81 -14.84 19.56 7.96
N ALA A 82 -15.77 19.37 7.03
CA ALA A 82 -15.64 18.35 5.98
C ALA A 82 -14.55 18.70 4.97
N THR A 83 -13.43 17.97 4.98
CA THR A 83 -12.33 18.12 4.01
C THR A 83 -12.47 17.09 2.90
N THR A 84 -12.38 17.52 1.63
CA THR A 84 -12.34 16.59 0.51
C THR A 84 -10.91 16.12 0.26
N LEU A 85 -10.64 14.85 0.56
CA LEU A 85 -9.36 14.21 0.32
C LEU A 85 -9.35 13.57 -1.07
N ARG A 86 -8.33 13.89 -1.87
CA ARG A 86 -8.04 13.17 -3.11
C ARG A 86 -7.18 11.95 -2.81
N TRP A 87 -7.51 10.82 -3.41
CA TRP A 87 -6.87 9.55 -3.10
C TRP A 87 -6.71 8.67 -4.35
N PRO A 88 -5.58 7.96 -4.53
CA PRO A 88 -5.43 7.00 -5.60
C PRO A 88 -6.28 5.75 -5.34
N ALA A 89 -7.05 5.34 -6.33
CA ALA A 89 -7.82 4.10 -6.32
C ALA A 89 -7.25 3.13 -7.35
N PHE A 90 -7.20 1.85 -6.99
CA PHE A 90 -6.85 0.77 -7.92
C PHE A 90 -8.02 -0.20 -8.05
N ARG A 91 -8.34 -0.56 -9.29
CA ARG A 91 -9.33 -1.58 -9.63
C ARG A 91 -8.66 -2.71 -10.40
N LEU A 92 -8.74 -3.92 -9.88
CA LEU A 92 -8.16 -5.11 -10.51
C LEU A 92 -8.94 -5.45 -11.80
N ALA A 93 -8.22 -5.91 -12.84
CA ALA A 93 -8.87 -6.37 -14.06
C ALA A 93 -9.58 -7.72 -13.84
N ARG A 94 -10.75 -7.89 -14.46
CA ARG A 94 -11.60 -9.10 -14.30
C ARG A 94 -10.91 -10.41 -14.68
N ASN A 95 -9.97 -10.36 -15.61
CA ASN A 95 -9.19 -11.54 -16.04
C ASN A 95 -8.23 -12.06 -14.96
N LEU A 96 -7.82 -11.20 -14.00
CA LEU A 96 -7.06 -11.61 -12.82
C LEU A 96 -7.99 -11.93 -11.64
N ALA A 97 -9.22 -11.43 -11.68
CA ALA A 97 -10.13 -11.56 -10.57
C ALA A 97 -10.42 -13.02 -10.27
N GLY A 98 -10.77 -13.90 -11.23
CA GLY A 98 -11.05 -15.34 -10.96
C GLY A 98 -12.06 -15.65 -9.82
N ILE A 99 -12.60 -14.60 -9.21
CA ILE A 99 -13.37 -14.52 -7.99
C ILE A 99 -14.64 -13.82 -8.44
N HIS A 100 -15.77 -14.50 -8.27
CA HIS A 100 -17.08 -13.88 -8.40
C HIS A 100 -17.24 -12.83 -7.30
N ASN A 101 -16.86 -11.58 -7.59
CA ASN A 101 -17.45 -10.42 -6.93
C ASN A 101 -18.11 -9.57 -8.02
N PRO A 102 -19.38 -9.85 -8.38
CA PRO A 102 -20.25 -8.80 -8.86
C PRO A 102 -20.63 -7.93 -7.65
N THR A 103 -20.70 -6.62 -7.87
CA THR A 103 -21.08 -5.56 -6.91
C THR A 103 -19.88 -4.80 -6.31
N GLU A 104 -19.44 -3.78 -7.03
CA GLU A 104 -19.77 -2.41 -6.59
C GLU A 104 -19.72 -1.49 -7.82
N ASN A 105 -20.78 -0.70 -7.96
CA ASN A 105 -21.10 0.16 -9.09
C ASN A 105 -19.88 0.90 -9.65
N ASP A 106 -19.83 1.08 -10.97
CA ASP A 106 -18.95 2.07 -11.57
C ASP A 106 -19.11 3.41 -10.81
N PRO A 107 -18.02 4.04 -10.34
CA PRO A 107 -18.14 5.28 -9.61
C PRO A 107 -18.84 6.32 -10.49
N PRO A 108 -19.80 7.09 -9.95
CA PRO A 108 -20.49 8.12 -10.72
C PRO A 108 -19.46 9.19 -11.10
N GLY A 109 -19.25 9.36 -12.39
CA GLY A 109 -18.26 10.27 -12.96
C GLY A 109 -17.26 9.53 -13.83
N HIS A 110 -17.67 9.25 -15.06
CA HIS A 110 -16.80 8.81 -16.14
C HIS A 110 -15.71 9.86 -16.39
N LYS A 111 -14.61 9.79 -15.64
CA LYS A 111 -13.32 10.24 -16.15
C LYS A 111 -12.80 9.10 -17.01
N GLU A 112 -12.67 9.34 -18.30
CA GLU A 112 -12.08 8.39 -19.23
C GLU A 112 -10.73 7.93 -18.69
N VAL A 113 -10.64 6.64 -18.41
CA VAL A 113 -9.38 6.01 -18.01
C VAL A 113 -8.64 5.69 -19.30
N GLU A 114 -7.60 6.47 -19.59
CA GLU A 114 -6.81 6.32 -20.81
C GLU A 114 -6.04 4.97 -20.78
N PRO A 115 -5.97 4.24 -21.90
CA PRO A 115 -5.15 3.04 -21.97
C PRO A 115 -3.66 3.40 -21.85
N LEU A 116 -2.90 2.54 -21.17
CA LEU A 116 -1.44 2.64 -21.08
C LEU A 116 -0.82 2.76 -22.47
N LYS A 117 0.00 3.79 -22.68
CA LYS A 117 0.73 3.99 -23.93
C LYS A 117 2.01 3.15 -23.97
N TYR A 118 1.92 2.01 -24.62
CA TYR A 118 3.04 1.05 -24.73
C TYR A 118 4.30 1.64 -25.36
N THR A 119 4.16 2.56 -26.32
CA THR A 119 5.29 3.21 -26.99
C THR A 119 6.12 4.04 -26.01
N GLU A 120 5.47 4.85 -25.18
CA GLU A 120 6.12 5.69 -24.16
C GLU A 120 6.80 4.82 -23.08
N VAL A 121 6.10 3.78 -22.60
CA VAL A 121 6.64 2.84 -21.61
C VAL A 121 7.84 2.07 -22.17
N ALA A 122 7.75 1.56 -23.40
CA ALA A 122 8.83 0.80 -24.02
C ALA A 122 10.07 1.67 -24.25
N ALA A 123 9.88 2.91 -24.72
CA ALA A 123 10.96 3.89 -24.87
C ALA A 123 11.64 4.20 -23.52
N ALA A 124 10.86 4.48 -22.48
CA ALA A 124 11.37 4.74 -21.13
C ALA A 124 12.13 3.54 -20.53
N ALA A 125 11.73 2.31 -20.88
CA ALA A 125 12.40 1.09 -20.48
C ALA A 125 13.57 0.70 -21.40
N SER A 126 13.85 1.47 -22.47
CA SER A 126 14.86 1.17 -23.49
C SER A 126 14.69 -0.22 -24.13
N VAL A 127 13.44 -0.60 -24.42
CA VAL A 127 13.09 -1.86 -25.10
C VAL A 127 12.24 -1.58 -26.34
N THR A 128 12.12 -2.57 -27.23
CA THR A 128 11.19 -2.47 -28.36
C THR A 128 9.74 -2.48 -27.88
N TRP A 129 8.84 -1.90 -28.67
CA TRP A 129 7.40 -1.91 -28.39
C TRP A 129 6.86 -3.34 -28.16
N GLN A 130 7.30 -4.31 -28.99
CA GLN A 130 6.93 -5.72 -28.86
C GLN A 130 7.41 -6.31 -27.53
N THR A 131 8.64 -5.99 -27.11
CA THR A 131 9.21 -6.45 -25.84
C THR A 131 8.50 -5.83 -24.65
N GLY A 132 8.19 -4.52 -24.69
CA GLY A 132 7.40 -3.84 -23.66
C GLY A 132 6.02 -4.45 -23.50
N LYS A 133 5.33 -4.72 -24.61
CA LYS A 133 4.04 -5.43 -24.63
C LYS A 133 4.19 -6.84 -24.04
N ALA A 134 5.16 -7.62 -24.51
CA ALA A 134 5.40 -8.98 -24.02
C ALA A 134 5.73 -9.02 -22.53
N CYS A 135 6.47 -8.05 -22.00
CA CYS A 135 6.77 -7.93 -20.57
C CYS A 135 5.48 -7.79 -19.74
N ILE A 136 4.58 -6.90 -20.15
CA ILE A 136 3.33 -6.65 -19.41
C ILE A 136 2.44 -7.89 -19.44
N PHE A 137 2.15 -8.42 -20.64
CA PHE A 137 1.30 -9.61 -20.79
C PHE A 137 1.90 -10.87 -20.15
N GLY A 138 3.20 -11.09 -20.32
CA GLY A 138 3.88 -12.22 -19.70
C GLY A 138 3.85 -12.15 -18.17
N THR A 139 4.01 -10.94 -17.60
CA THR A 139 3.94 -10.77 -16.14
C THR A 139 2.54 -10.97 -15.61
N THR A 140 1.50 -10.40 -16.25
CA THR A 140 0.11 -10.61 -15.82
C THR A 140 -0.32 -12.07 -15.98
N SER A 141 0.18 -12.76 -17.00
CA SER A 141 -0.04 -14.21 -17.18
C SER A 141 0.58 -15.04 -16.05
N LEU A 142 1.81 -14.70 -15.64
CA LEU A 142 2.45 -15.32 -14.47
C LEU A 142 1.69 -15.07 -13.17
N VAL A 143 1.21 -13.82 -12.97
CA VAL A 143 0.34 -13.49 -11.82
C VAL A 143 -0.91 -14.37 -11.84
N SER A 144 -1.62 -14.44 -12.97
CA SER A 144 -2.81 -15.29 -13.13
C SER A 144 -2.51 -16.77 -12.80
N HIS A 145 -1.36 -17.27 -13.25
CA HIS A 145 -0.96 -18.65 -12.99
C HIS A 145 -0.69 -18.90 -11.49
N CYS A 146 0.00 -17.98 -10.79
CA CYS A 146 0.18 -18.07 -9.33
C CYS A 146 -1.17 -18.07 -8.59
N LEU A 147 -2.08 -17.18 -8.96
CA LEU A 147 -3.41 -17.10 -8.35
C LEU A 147 -4.21 -18.38 -8.57
N ARG A 148 -4.14 -18.99 -9.77
CA ARG A 148 -4.79 -20.29 -10.06
C ARG A 148 -4.24 -21.44 -9.22
N LYS A 149 -2.98 -21.36 -8.77
CA LYS A 149 -2.36 -22.32 -7.83
C LYS A 149 -2.70 -22.03 -6.37
N GLY A 150 -3.50 -21.00 -6.08
CA GLY A 150 -3.78 -20.56 -4.71
C GLY A 150 -2.60 -19.88 -4.03
N GLU A 151 -1.59 -19.43 -4.79
CA GLU A 151 -0.46 -18.69 -4.22
C GLU A 151 -0.86 -17.23 -3.95
N ASN A 152 -0.45 -16.73 -2.78
CA ASN A 152 -0.55 -15.30 -2.48
C ASN A 152 0.41 -14.52 -3.38
N VAL A 153 -0.08 -13.43 -3.97
CA VAL A 153 0.69 -12.57 -4.86
C VAL A 153 0.83 -11.18 -4.26
N ALA A 154 2.03 -10.62 -4.36
CA ALA A 154 2.27 -9.21 -4.17
C ALA A 154 2.87 -8.61 -5.43
N PHE A 155 2.34 -7.48 -5.88
CA PHE A 155 2.88 -6.72 -6.99
C PHE A 155 3.41 -5.39 -6.47
N VAL A 156 4.72 -5.22 -6.51
CA VAL A 156 5.37 -3.98 -6.09
C VAL A 156 5.45 -3.04 -7.29
N LEU A 157 4.72 -1.93 -7.23
CA LEU A 157 4.83 -0.83 -8.16
C LEU A 157 5.78 0.20 -7.58
N LYS A 158 6.95 0.33 -8.20
CA LYS A 158 8.00 1.23 -7.74
C LYS A 158 7.44 2.64 -7.56
N ASP A 159 7.75 3.23 -6.41
CA ASP A 159 7.31 4.58 -6.03
C ASP A 159 5.80 4.82 -5.89
N ILE A 160 4.95 3.81 -6.11
CA ILE A 160 3.50 3.89 -5.89
C ILE A 160 3.09 3.11 -4.65
N GLY A 161 3.43 1.82 -4.58
CA GLY A 161 2.97 0.94 -3.51
C GLY A 161 3.01 -0.54 -3.82
N VAL A 162 2.18 -1.31 -3.10
CA VAL A 162 2.10 -2.77 -3.17
C VAL A 162 0.66 -3.21 -3.32
N LEU A 163 0.35 -3.90 -4.43
CA LEU A 163 -0.89 -4.64 -4.60
C LEU A 163 -0.75 -6.02 -3.97
N LEU A 164 -1.66 -6.40 -3.08
CA LEU A 164 -1.71 -7.69 -2.43
C LEU A 164 -2.97 -8.43 -2.88
N ILE A 165 -2.79 -9.70 -3.27
CA ILE A 165 -3.87 -10.61 -3.60
C ILE A 165 -3.67 -11.88 -2.76
N GLU A 166 -4.57 -12.09 -1.80
CA GLU A 166 -4.54 -13.21 -0.86
C GLU A 166 -5.92 -13.87 -0.83
N GLY A 167 -6.02 -15.08 -1.38
CA GLY A 167 -7.30 -15.73 -1.63
C GLY A 167 -8.23 -14.84 -2.43
N THR A 168 -9.38 -14.49 -1.85
CA THR A 168 -10.38 -13.60 -2.49
C THR A 168 -10.14 -12.10 -2.23
N ARG A 169 -9.16 -11.77 -1.37
CA ARG A 169 -8.92 -10.39 -0.92
C ARG A 169 -7.92 -9.70 -1.83
N VAL A 170 -8.31 -8.54 -2.36
CA VAL A 170 -7.47 -7.67 -3.17
C VAL A 170 -7.29 -6.35 -2.42
N GLN A 171 -6.06 -5.96 -2.12
CA GLN A 171 -5.75 -4.73 -1.41
C GLN A 171 -4.60 -3.99 -2.08
N MET A 172 -4.82 -2.75 -2.47
CA MET A 172 -3.74 -1.85 -2.88
C MET A 172 -3.31 -1.02 -1.66
N LYS A 173 -2.03 -1.14 -1.29
CA LYS A 173 -1.39 -0.28 -0.31
C LYS A 173 -0.45 0.69 -1.00
N PHE A 174 -0.37 1.92 -0.52
CA PHE A 174 0.41 3.00 -1.13
C PHE A 174 1.54 3.44 -0.22
N TYR A 175 2.65 3.87 -0.82
CA TYR A 175 3.71 4.53 -0.07
C TYR A 175 3.27 5.93 0.36
N TYR A 176 3.69 6.33 1.55
CA TYR A 176 3.30 7.62 2.13
C TYR A 176 3.69 8.80 1.24
N ASP A 177 4.90 8.78 0.70
CA ASP A 177 5.43 9.85 -0.15
C ASP A 177 4.68 9.96 -1.49
N PHE A 178 4.15 8.86 -2.00
CA PHE A 178 3.25 8.89 -3.16
C PHE A 178 1.91 9.55 -2.83
N LEU A 179 1.31 9.15 -1.70
CA LEU A 179 0.04 9.73 -1.23
C LEU A 179 0.19 11.22 -0.95
N GLU A 180 1.31 11.65 -0.39
CA GLU A 180 1.62 13.05 -0.11
C GLU A 180 1.57 13.89 -1.38
N ARG A 181 2.10 13.39 -2.51
CA ARG A 181 2.06 14.07 -3.81
C ARG A 181 0.65 14.18 -4.39
N ILE A 182 -0.23 13.22 -4.09
CA ILE A 182 -1.61 13.18 -4.61
C ILE A 182 -2.57 14.02 -3.76
N ALA A 183 -2.54 13.81 -2.44
CA ALA A 183 -3.45 14.41 -1.47
C ALA A 183 -2.99 15.79 -0.98
N GLY A 184 -1.69 16.07 -1.04
CA GLY A 184 -1.05 17.19 -0.36
C GLY A 184 -0.68 16.84 1.07
N LYS A 185 0.50 17.28 1.52
CA LYS A 185 1.09 16.95 2.82
C LYS A 185 0.19 17.27 4.00
N GLU A 186 -0.25 18.52 4.10
CA GLU A 186 -1.03 19.01 5.24
C GLU A 186 -2.36 18.25 5.37
N ASN A 187 -3.04 18.00 4.24
CA ASN A 187 -4.29 17.25 4.23
C ASN A 187 -4.07 15.80 4.65
N LEU A 188 -3.01 15.17 4.14
CA LEU A 188 -2.71 13.77 4.45
C LEU A 188 -2.38 13.58 5.93
N GLU A 189 -1.50 14.41 6.50
CA GLU A 189 -1.08 14.33 7.91
C GLU A 189 -2.27 14.48 8.87
N LYS A 190 -3.21 15.38 8.56
CA LYS A 190 -4.42 15.60 9.37
C LYS A 190 -5.33 14.38 9.44
N VAL A 191 -5.45 13.60 8.36
CA VAL A 191 -6.50 12.59 8.21
C VAL A 191 -6.00 11.15 8.29
N VAL A 192 -4.78 10.86 7.83
CA VAL A 192 -4.27 9.50 7.66
C VAL A 192 -4.13 8.75 8.98
N PHE A 193 -3.80 9.46 10.06
CA PHE A 193 -3.65 8.87 11.39
C PHE A 193 -4.97 8.85 12.20
N LYS A 194 -5.95 9.68 11.82
CA LYS A 194 -7.26 9.74 12.47
C LYS A 194 -8.24 8.71 11.90
N VAL A 195 -8.08 8.33 10.64
CA VAL A 195 -9.02 7.47 9.91
C VAL A 195 -8.45 6.06 9.74
N PRO A 196 -9.00 5.02 10.40
CA PRO A 196 -8.42 3.67 10.42
C PRO A 196 -8.19 3.05 9.04
N TRP A 197 -9.16 3.16 8.13
CA TRP A 197 -9.04 2.57 6.79
C TRP A 197 -7.94 3.25 5.94
N LEU A 198 -7.68 4.54 6.13
CA LEU A 198 -6.58 5.23 5.46
C LEU A 198 -5.23 4.73 5.96
N ARG A 199 -5.10 4.56 7.27
CA ARG A 199 -3.89 4.02 7.89
C ARG A 199 -3.58 2.61 7.36
N ASP A 200 -4.59 1.76 7.20
CA ASP A 200 -4.42 0.39 6.69
C ASP A 200 -3.94 0.33 5.24
N MET A 201 -4.21 1.39 4.47
CA MET A 201 -3.76 1.54 3.08
C MET A 201 -2.33 2.08 2.95
N VAL A 202 -1.69 2.55 4.03
CA VAL A 202 -0.30 3.02 3.97
C VAL A 202 0.66 1.85 4.22
N VAL A 203 1.76 1.80 3.46
CA VAL A 203 2.83 0.82 3.65
C VAL A 203 4.20 1.48 3.65
N SER A 204 5.11 0.96 4.47
CA SER A 204 6.51 1.39 4.49
C SER A 204 7.33 0.69 3.40
N ARG A 205 8.21 1.43 2.72
CA ARG A 205 9.12 0.92 1.68
C ARG A 205 10.11 -0.13 2.22
N VAL A 206 10.42 -0.09 3.51
CA VAL A 206 11.36 -1.03 4.15
C VAL A 206 10.67 -2.27 4.73
N ALA A 207 9.33 -2.30 4.74
CA ALA A 207 8.60 -3.47 5.24
C ALA A 207 8.81 -4.66 4.31
N ALA A 208 9.02 -5.84 4.90
CA ALA A 208 9.08 -7.09 4.13
C ALA A 208 7.69 -7.35 3.51
N VAL A 209 7.63 -7.63 2.20
CA VAL A 209 6.35 -7.77 1.50
C VAL A 209 5.56 -8.96 2.05
N ALA A 210 6.26 -10.04 2.39
CA ALA A 210 5.70 -11.20 3.08
C ALA A 210 5.03 -10.87 4.43
N SER A 211 5.49 -9.84 5.16
CA SER A 211 4.85 -9.45 6.43
C SER A 211 3.44 -8.89 6.26
N LEU A 212 3.10 -8.46 5.03
CA LEU A 212 1.80 -7.90 4.70
C LEU A 212 0.71 -8.97 4.48
N THR A 213 1.10 -10.23 4.23
CA THR A 213 0.14 -11.33 4.01
C THR A 213 -0.19 -12.04 5.31
N SER A 214 -1.36 -12.67 5.40
CA SER A 214 -1.82 -13.37 6.61
C SER A 214 -0.92 -14.55 7.00
N CYS A 215 -0.35 -15.26 6.03
CA CYS A 215 0.46 -16.46 6.26
C CYS A 215 1.99 -16.23 6.20
N GLY A 216 2.44 -15.00 5.93
CA GLY A 216 3.87 -14.69 5.84
C GLY A 216 4.56 -15.23 4.58
N ARG A 217 3.81 -15.80 3.61
CA ARG A 217 4.31 -16.31 2.33
C ARG A 217 3.69 -15.54 1.18
N VAL A 218 4.50 -15.18 0.19
CA VAL A 218 4.03 -14.44 -0.99
C VAL A 218 4.99 -14.56 -2.18
N VAL A 219 4.45 -14.57 -3.39
CA VAL A 219 5.21 -14.41 -4.65
C VAL A 219 5.20 -12.94 -5.04
N VAL A 220 6.39 -12.33 -5.12
CA VAL A 220 6.60 -10.90 -5.35
C VAL A 220 6.95 -10.61 -6.80
N PHE A 221 6.15 -9.79 -7.45
CA PHE A 221 6.31 -9.26 -8.81
C PHE A 221 6.76 -7.78 -8.79
N PRO A 222 7.39 -7.28 -9.88
CA PRO A 222 7.71 -7.95 -11.15
C PRO A 222 8.96 -8.84 -11.10
N ARG A 223 9.71 -8.83 -9.98
CA ARG A 223 10.97 -9.60 -9.83
C ARG A 223 10.79 -11.12 -9.80
N PHE A 224 9.56 -11.58 -9.63
CA PHE A 224 9.17 -12.98 -9.52
C PHE A 224 10.02 -13.77 -8.50
N ARG A 225 9.89 -13.39 -7.24
CA ARG A 225 10.62 -13.97 -6.10
C ARG A 225 9.66 -14.43 -5.02
N ARG A 226 9.94 -15.57 -4.38
CA ARG A 226 9.22 -15.97 -3.18
C ARG A 226 9.83 -15.29 -1.96
N GLU A 227 8.99 -14.65 -1.16
CA GLU A 227 9.35 -14.13 0.16
C GLU A 227 8.65 -14.91 1.25
N PHE A 228 9.39 -15.18 2.33
CA PHE A 228 8.86 -15.78 3.54
C PHE A 228 9.31 -15.02 4.78
N VAL A 229 8.36 -14.71 5.65
CA VAL A 229 8.57 -14.20 6.99
C VAL A 229 7.85 -15.14 7.96
N PRO A 230 8.57 -15.82 8.88
CA PRO A 230 7.94 -16.60 9.94
C PRO A 230 7.05 -15.67 10.77
N LYS A 231 5.75 -15.97 10.83
CA LYS A 231 4.87 -15.27 11.76
C LYS A 231 4.98 -15.89 13.15
N PRO A 232 5.05 -15.07 14.21
CA PRO A 232 4.98 -15.60 15.56
C PRO A 232 3.67 -16.38 15.71
N PRO A 233 3.67 -17.49 16.47
CA PRO A 233 2.46 -18.24 16.74
C PRO A 233 1.40 -17.30 17.33
N PRO A 234 0.11 -17.48 17.01
CA PRO A 234 -0.95 -16.70 17.64
C PRO A 234 -0.75 -16.79 19.15
N ARG A 235 -0.64 -15.64 19.82
CA ARG A 235 -0.57 -15.60 21.29
C ARG A 235 -1.77 -16.41 21.77
N LYS A 236 -1.52 -17.52 22.45
CA LYS A 236 -2.58 -18.27 23.13
C LYS A 236 -3.37 -17.24 23.92
N ALA A 237 -4.69 -17.21 23.74
CA ALA A 237 -5.55 -16.45 24.64
C ALA A 237 -5.09 -16.82 26.04
N HIS A 238 -4.68 -15.82 26.83
CA HIS A 238 -4.39 -16.05 28.23
C HIS A 238 -5.63 -16.71 28.79
N LYS A 239 -5.55 -18.02 29.11
CA LYS A 239 -6.54 -18.67 29.95
C LYS A 239 -6.62 -17.77 31.17
N ALA A 240 -7.75 -17.10 31.36
CA ALA A 240 -8.05 -16.46 32.62
C ALA A 240 -7.83 -17.55 33.68
N SER A 241 -6.77 -17.39 34.46
CA SER A 241 -6.50 -18.29 35.57
C SER A 241 -7.74 -18.23 36.44
N GLN A 242 -8.48 -19.32 36.52
CA GLN A 242 -9.49 -19.51 37.55
C GLN A 242 -8.74 -19.58 38.88
N ALA A 243 -8.45 -18.42 39.45
CA ALA A 243 -8.18 -18.28 40.86
C ALA A 243 -9.52 -17.98 41.53
N PRO A 244 -9.90 -18.69 42.60
CA PRO A 244 -11.08 -18.34 43.39
C PRO A 244 -10.95 -16.89 43.89
N LEU A 245 -12.00 -16.09 43.68
CA LEU A 245 -12.07 -14.73 44.18
C LEU A 245 -12.00 -14.75 45.72
N PRO A 246 -11.14 -13.94 46.35
CA PRO A 246 -11.24 -13.69 47.79
C PRO A 246 -12.49 -12.83 48.08
N PRO A 247 -13.03 -12.87 49.31
CA PRO A 247 -14.29 -12.23 49.65
C PRO A 247 -14.27 -10.72 49.42
N LEU A 248 -15.43 -10.22 48.97
CA LEU A 248 -15.76 -8.83 48.71
C LEU A 248 -15.60 -7.98 49.98
N ASP A 249 -14.49 -7.26 50.10
CA ASP A 249 -14.36 -6.18 51.08
C ASP A 249 -14.87 -4.87 50.46
N GLN A 250 -15.94 -4.35 51.05
CA GLN A 250 -16.57 -3.10 50.63
C GLN A 250 -15.73 -1.92 51.11
N GLY A 251 -15.30 -1.09 50.16
CA GLY A 251 -14.98 0.31 50.42
C GLY A 251 -13.60 0.74 49.97
N LYS A 252 -13.53 1.38 48.80
CA LYS A 252 -12.81 2.64 48.54
C LYS A 252 -12.95 3.03 47.06
N LYS A 253 -13.31 4.30 46.82
CA LYS A 253 -13.48 4.93 45.50
C LYS A 253 -12.25 4.71 44.60
N GLY A 254 -12.43 3.99 43.49
CA GLY A 254 -11.41 3.77 42.47
C GLY A 254 -11.37 4.89 41.43
N LYS A 255 -10.17 5.43 41.19
CA LYS A 255 -9.80 6.29 40.05
C LYS A 255 -10.01 5.56 38.72
N LEU A 256 -10.34 6.33 37.68
CA LEU A 256 -10.36 5.91 36.27
C LEU A 256 -9.00 5.28 35.87
N PRO A 257 -8.97 4.15 35.13
CA PRO A 257 -7.71 3.54 34.72
C PRO A 257 -6.95 4.44 33.76
N GLU A 258 -5.72 4.81 34.14
CA GLU A 258 -4.77 5.50 33.28
C GLU A 258 -4.41 4.64 32.06
N LEU A 259 -4.43 5.26 30.88
CA LEU A 259 -4.00 4.65 29.63
C LEU A 259 -2.53 4.19 29.74
N PRO A 260 -2.15 3.07 29.11
CA PRO A 260 -0.77 2.61 29.15
C PRO A 260 0.17 3.66 28.51
N PRO A 261 1.39 3.84 29.07
CA PRO A 261 2.34 4.81 28.53
C PRO A 261 2.74 4.44 27.10
N LEU A 262 2.89 5.45 26.25
CA LEU A 262 3.33 5.30 24.87
C LEU A 262 4.72 4.63 24.80
N PRO A 263 5.00 3.82 23.77
CA PRO A 263 6.29 3.14 23.64
C PRO A 263 7.44 4.14 23.43
N SER A 264 8.61 3.86 24.02
CA SER A 264 9.76 4.76 24.21
C SER A 264 10.44 5.34 22.94
N TRP A 265 10.08 4.86 21.76
CA TRP A 265 10.53 5.40 20.47
C TRP A 265 9.77 6.67 20.02
N ILE A 266 8.69 7.04 20.70
CA ILE A 266 7.95 8.28 20.44
C ILE A 266 8.43 9.34 21.45
N ARG A 267 9.35 10.21 21.03
CA ARG A 267 9.61 11.48 21.72
C ARG A 267 8.79 12.58 21.02
N VAL A 268 7.67 12.96 21.61
CA VAL A 268 6.96 14.20 21.21
C VAL A 268 7.52 15.34 22.05
N THR A 269 8.36 16.18 21.46
CA THR A 269 8.74 17.46 22.06
C THR A 269 7.66 18.48 21.73
N PHE A 270 6.84 18.84 22.71
CA PHE A 270 5.96 20.00 22.60
C PHE A 270 6.83 21.26 22.72
N VAL A 271 7.02 21.96 21.61
CA VAL A 271 7.51 23.34 21.66
C VAL A 271 6.33 24.20 22.10
N VAL A 272 6.30 24.55 23.38
CA VAL A 272 5.40 25.59 23.89
C VAL A 272 5.89 26.92 23.32
N GLY A 273 5.28 27.34 22.22
CA GLY A 273 5.38 28.72 21.76
C GLY A 273 4.79 29.62 22.83
N LYS A 274 5.62 30.46 23.45
CA LYS A 274 5.17 31.50 24.39
C LYS A 274 4.11 32.37 23.69
N SER A 275 2.92 32.40 24.28
CA SER A 275 1.86 33.35 23.96
C SER A 275 2.37 34.75 24.29
N HIS A 276 2.43 35.64 23.29
CA HIS A 276 2.62 37.07 23.54
C HIS A 276 1.27 37.67 23.92
N GLU A 277 1.16 38.03 25.19
CA GLU A 277 0.00 38.68 25.78
C GLU A 277 -0.15 40.13 25.29
N ARG A 278 -1.42 40.51 25.12
CA ARG A 278 -1.97 41.78 24.63
C ARG A 278 -1.29 43.04 25.18
N LYS A 279 -1.30 44.10 24.36
CA LYS A 279 -1.75 45.42 24.82
C LYS A 279 -2.81 46.01 23.89
N ARG A 280 -4.01 46.21 24.45
CA ARG A 280 -5.00 47.20 23.99
C ARG A 280 -4.57 48.59 24.45
N GLY A 281 -4.96 49.61 23.69
CA GLY A 281 -4.90 51.03 24.04
C GLY A 281 -4.07 51.82 23.03
N SER A 282 -4.47 52.98 22.51
CA SER A 282 -5.66 53.79 22.72
C SER A 282 -5.78 54.76 21.53
N VAL A 283 -6.98 55.24 21.29
CA VAL A 283 -7.36 56.29 20.34
C VAL A 283 -6.55 57.57 20.56
N LYS A 284 -6.06 58.22 19.50
CA LYS A 284 -5.93 59.68 19.44
C LYS A 284 -6.15 60.23 18.02
N LYS A 285 -7.15 61.11 17.92
CA LYS A 285 -7.40 62.12 16.88
C LYS A 285 -6.24 63.13 16.79
N ALA A 286 -5.91 63.56 15.58
CA ALA A 286 -5.54 64.93 15.17
C ALA A 286 -5.39 64.90 13.63
N ALA A 287 -6.26 65.52 12.83
CA ALA A 287 -6.34 66.95 12.53
C ALA A 287 -5.04 67.53 11.95
N ARG A 288 -4.89 67.46 10.63
CA ARG A 288 -4.63 68.59 9.72
C ARG A 288 -4.78 68.15 8.27
#